data_AF-A0A7X3VJ78-F1
#
_entry.id   AF-A0A7X3VJ78-F1
#
_cell.length_a   1.000
_cell.length_b   1.000
_cell.length_c   1.000
_cell.angle_alpha   90.00
_cell.angle_beta   90.00
_cell.angle_gamma   90.00
#
_symmetry.space_group_name_H-M   'P 1'
#
loop_
_entity.id
_entity.type
_entity.pdbx_description
1 polymer ?
#
loop_
_entity_poly.entity_id
_entity_poly.type
_entity_poly.pdbx_seq_one_letter_code
_entity_poly.pdbx_strand_id
1 'polypeptide(L)'
;MEIIIIIGLVLTILILFYLLIGKRIRVAEVAELQAALAEYKRKENGIIMREAEVTRLEAVSKQNRRKDSDVRKIEAEVVRLQAALDAEKRDKMRLQFEVIRIQNKRPPSNFKQEPPKICYTDFYWELLAAWYRQEQGWTCEKCGIDLSKRRYFLHTHHVYGRSWNDPEYLKALCIICHAEEHNNPDFMTKSSDYQRFLRTPEYQDFVKNRRIRQ
;
A
#
# COMPACT_ATOMS: atom_id res chain seq x y z
N MET A 1 46.08 23.33 -35.59
CA MET A 1 44.83 24.10 -35.37
C MET A 1 43.59 23.25 -35.61
N GLU A 2 43.50 22.49 -36.71
CA GLU A 2 42.29 21.74 -37.08
C GLU A 2 41.84 20.71 -36.05
N ILE A 3 42.76 19.97 -35.42
CA ILE A 3 42.44 18.96 -34.39
C ILE A 3 41.76 19.59 -33.17
N ILE A 4 42.19 20.77 -32.74
CA ILE A 4 41.62 21.47 -31.57
C ILE A 4 40.19 21.93 -31.86
N ILE A 5 39.93 22.38 -33.09
CA ILE A 5 38.59 22.80 -33.55
C ILE A 5 37.64 21.60 -33.59
N ILE A 6 38.10 20.45 -34.11
CA ILE A 6 37.30 19.22 -34.16
C ILE A 6 36.95 18.73 -32.75
N ILE A 7 37.92 18.70 -31.83
CA ILE A 7 37.68 18.31 -30.43
C ILE A 7 36.67 19.25 -29.76
N GLY A 8 36.79 20.56 -29.97
CA GLY A 8 35.84 21.55 -29.43
C GLY A 8 34.41 21.37 -29.94
N LEU A 9 34.25 21.08 -31.24
CA LEU A 9 32.94 20.81 -31.84
C LEU A 9 32.30 19.52 -31.31
N VAL A 10 33.08 18.45 -31.19
CA VAL A 10 32.59 17.17 -30.64
C VAL A 10 32.15 17.34 -29.18
N LEU A 11 32.93 18.02 -28.35
CA LEU A 11 32.56 18.29 -26.96
C LEU A 11 31.29 19.14 -26.86
N THR A 12 31.15 20.15 -27.72
CA THR A 12 29.95 21.00 -27.74
C THR A 12 28.70 20.19 -28.13
N ILE A 13 28.81 19.31 -29.13
CA ILE A 13 27.71 18.42 -29.54
C ILE A 13 27.33 17.45 -28.42
N LEU A 14 28.31 16.85 -27.73
CA LEU A 14 28.07 15.95 -26.60
C LEU A 14 27.38 16.67 -25.43
N ILE A 15 27.78 17.91 -25.12
CA ILE A 15 27.13 18.73 -24.09
C ILE A 15 25.69 19.05 -24.47
N LEU A 16 25.44 19.48 -25.73
CA LEU A 16 24.09 19.77 -26.21
C LEU A 16 23.21 18.52 -26.21
N PHE A 17 23.74 17.37 -26.63
CA PHE A 17 23.06 16.08 -26.58
C PHE A 17 22.70 15.68 -25.15
N TYR A 18 23.64 15.81 -24.20
CA TYR A 18 23.41 15.56 -22.77
C TYR A 18 22.31 16.47 -22.19
N LEU A 19 22.32 17.77 -22.53
CA LEU A 19 21.30 18.73 -22.09
C LEU A 19 19.92 18.43 -22.68
N LEU A 20 19.84 18.04 -23.96
CA LEU A 20 18.59 17.68 -24.63
C LEU A 20 17.98 16.39 -24.06
N ILE A 21 18.80 15.37 -23.81
CA ILE A 21 18.37 14.13 -23.15
C ILE A 21 17.91 14.41 -21.73
N GLY A 22 18.69 15.15 -20.93
CA GLY A 22 18.35 15.50 -19.56
C GLY A 22 17.08 16.38 -19.45
N LYS A 23 16.74 17.16 -20.48
CA LYS A 23 15.48 17.90 -20.55
C LYS A 23 14.30 16.99 -20.92
N ARG A 24 14.48 16.05 -21.87
CA ARG A 24 13.45 15.06 -22.22
C ARG A 24 13.11 14.10 -21.08
N ILE A 25 14.10 13.61 -20.35
CA ILE A 25 13.91 12.73 -19.19
C ILE A 25 13.06 13.44 -18.12
N ARG A 26 13.43 14.67 -17.74
CA ARG A 26 12.67 15.47 -16.75
C ARG A 26 11.24 15.78 -17.20
N VAL A 27 11.01 16.05 -18.49
CA VAL A 27 9.65 16.28 -19.02
C VAL A 27 8.81 15.01 -19.00
N ALA A 28 9.40 13.85 -19.31
CA ALA A 28 8.71 12.56 -19.25
C ALA A 28 8.31 12.20 -17.81
N GLU A 29 9.21 12.36 -16.84
CA GLU A 29 8.91 12.11 -15.41
C GLU A 29 7.83 13.05 -14.88
N VAL A 30 7.85 14.33 -15.26
CA VAL A 30 6.80 15.29 -14.90
C VAL A 30 5.46 14.93 -15.55
N ALA A 31 5.47 14.47 -16.80
CA ALA A 31 4.24 14.06 -17.49
C ALA A 31 3.62 12.80 -16.86
N GLU A 32 4.44 11.80 -16.48
CA GLU A 32 3.98 10.63 -15.73
C GLU A 32 3.36 11.02 -14.38
N LEU A 33 4.02 11.93 -13.64
CA LEU A 33 3.52 12.41 -12.36
C LEU A 33 2.20 13.19 -12.52
N GLN A 34 2.08 14.02 -13.56
CA GLN A 34 0.86 14.77 -13.86
C GLN A 34 -0.30 13.84 -14.25
N ALA A 35 -0.04 12.78 -15.02
CA ALA A 35 -1.02 11.77 -15.37
C ALA A 35 -1.52 11.02 -14.13
N ALA A 36 -0.60 10.57 -13.26
CA ALA A 36 -0.92 9.89 -12.01
C ALA A 36 -1.75 10.80 -11.06
N LEU A 37 -1.37 12.08 -10.94
CA LEU A 37 -2.12 13.06 -10.14
C LEU A 37 -3.53 13.33 -10.69
N ALA A 38 -3.67 13.42 -12.02
CA ALA A 38 -4.97 13.59 -12.66
C ALA A 38 -5.89 12.38 -12.43
N GLU A 39 -5.34 11.16 -12.50
CA GLU A 39 -6.08 9.95 -12.19
C GLU A 39 -6.49 9.88 -10.72
N TYR A 40 -5.59 10.22 -9.79
CA TYR A 40 -5.89 10.31 -8.36
C TYR A 40 -7.08 11.25 -8.09
N LYS A 41 -7.06 12.46 -8.67
CA LYS A 41 -8.15 13.45 -8.50
C LYS A 41 -9.47 12.94 -9.08
N ARG A 42 -9.45 12.25 -10.23
CA ARG A 42 -10.66 11.65 -10.80
C ARG A 42 -11.27 10.59 -9.87
N LYS A 43 -10.44 9.70 -9.30
CA LYS A 43 -10.92 8.69 -8.34
C LYS A 43 -11.43 9.32 -7.05
N GLU A 44 -10.76 10.36 -6.55
CA GLU A 44 -11.22 11.12 -5.39
C GLU A 44 -12.61 11.72 -5.59
N ASN A 45 -12.86 12.34 -6.75
CA ASN A 45 -14.19 12.85 -7.08
C ASN A 45 -15.23 11.72 -7.22
N GLY A 46 -14.86 10.58 -7.80
CA GLY A 46 -15.73 9.40 -7.88
C GLY A 46 -16.18 8.88 -6.52
N ILE A 47 -15.24 8.82 -5.57
CA ILE A 47 -15.49 8.42 -4.17
C ILE A 47 -16.49 9.37 -3.51
N ILE A 48 -16.28 10.69 -3.62
CA ILE A 48 -17.18 11.70 -3.04
C ILE A 48 -18.61 11.53 -3.57
N MET A 49 -18.78 11.33 -4.88
CA MET A 49 -20.10 11.13 -5.48
C MET A 49 -20.78 9.85 -5.00
N ARG A 50 -20.02 8.75 -4.82
CA ARG A 50 -20.55 7.48 -4.33
C ARG A 50 -20.90 7.52 -2.83
N GLU A 51 -20.09 8.19 -2.02
CA GLU A 51 -20.40 8.42 -0.60
C GLU A 51 -21.72 9.18 -0.43
N ALA A 52 -21.94 10.20 -1.26
CA ALA A 52 -23.18 10.96 -1.28
C ALA A 52 -24.39 10.07 -1.66
N GLU A 53 -24.26 9.21 -2.67
CA GLU A 53 -25.36 8.33 -3.10
C GLU A 53 -25.67 7.23 -2.07
N VAL A 54 -24.66 6.61 -1.46
CA VAL A 54 -24.86 5.65 -0.36
C VAL A 54 -25.64 6.32 0.78
N THR A 55 -25.20 7.49 1.21
CA THR A 55 -25.86 8.26 2.28
C THR A 55 -27.32 8.58 1.91
N ARG A 56 -27.57 8.96 0.65
CA ARG A 56 -28.93 9.25 0.15
C ARG A 56 -29.83 8.00 0.20
N LEU A 57 -29.33 6.86 -0.26
CA LEU A 57 -30.11 5.62 -0.29
C LEU A 57 -30.37 5.05 1.12
N GLU A 58 -29.43 5.16 2.04
CA GLU A 58 -29.62 4.82 3.45
C GLU A 58 -30.76 5.66 4.07
N ALA A 59 -30.79 6.97 3.79
CA ALA A 59 -31.86 7.85 4.25
C ALA A 59 -33.23 7.46 3.68
N VAL A 60 -33.30 7.14 2.37
CA VAL A 60 -34.53 6.69 1.70
C VAL A 60 -35.01 5.35 2.28
N SER A 61 -34.10 4.39 2.47
CA SER A 61 -34.41 3.09 3.07
C SER A 61 -35.02 3.25 4.47
N LYS A 62 -34.41 4.10 5.31
CA LYS A 62 -34.87 4.37 6.67
C LYS A 62 -36.29 4.98 6.73
N GLN A 63 -36.65 5.80 5.73
CA GLN A 63 -37.95 6.46 5.61
C GLN A 63 -39.06 5.53 5.05
N ASN A 64 -38.71 4.55 4.22
CA ASN A 64 -39.65 3.70 3.48
C ASN A 64 -39.98 2.34 4.11
N ARG A 65 -39.76 2.17 5.43
CA ARG A 65 -40.02 0.92 6.19
C ARG A 65 -41.45 0.33 6.13
N ARG A 66 -42.36 0.92 5.35
CA ARG A 66 -43.75 0.46 5.14
C ARG A 66 -43.95 -0.45 3.91
N LYS A 67 -42.95 -0.65 3.04
CA LYS A 67 -43.03 -1.56 1.88
C LYS A 67 -41.79 -2.47 1.77
N ASP A 68 -41.96 -3.73 2.13
CA ASP A 68 -40.85 -4.67 2.39
C ASP A 68 -40.05 -5.05 1.10
N SER A 69 -40.69 -5.14 -0.07
CA SER A 69 -40.00 -5.53 -1.32
C SER A 69 -39.13 -4.42 -1.92
N ASP A 70 -39.54 -3.16 -1.79
CA ASP A 70 -38.79 -2.02 -2.34
C ASP A 70 -37.61 -1.65 -1.43
N VAL A 71 -37.78 -1.78 -0.11
CA VAL A 71 -36.69 -1.60 0.87
C VAL A 71 -35.58 -2.63 0.63
N ARG A 72 -35.91 -3.91 0.42
CA ARG A 72 -34.91 -4.95 0.12
C ARG A 72 -34.11 -4.68 -1.16
N LYS A 73 -34.74 -4.11 -2.19
CA LYS A 73 -34.05 -3.71 -3.43
C LYS A 73 -33.08 -2.56 -3.16
N ILE A 74 -33.49 -1.58 -2.36
CA ILE A 74 -32.64 -0.44 -1.98
C ILE A 74 -31.48 -0.92 -1.11
N GLU A 75 -31.70 -1.81 -0.14
CA GLU A 75 -30.66 -2.38 0.71
C GLU A 75 -29.64 -3.19 -0.11
N ALA A 76 -30.09 -3.99 -1.07
CA ALA A 76 -29.20 -4.72 -1.97
C ALA A 76 -28.32 -3.77 -2.81
N GLU A 77 -28.90 -2.66 -3.28
CA GLU A 77 -28.15 -1.65 -4.04
C GLU A 77 -27.17 -0.88 -3.14
N VAL A 78 -27.53 -0.58 -1.89
CA VAL A 78 -26.60 0.00 -0.90
C VAL A 78 -25.40 -0.92 -0.66
N VAL A 79 -25.62 -2.22 -0.47
CA VAL A 79 -24.53 -3.19 -0.30
C VAL A 79 -23.62 -3.22 -1.54
N ARG A 80 -24.21 -3.22 -2.74
CA ARG A 80 -23.45 -3.19 -4.00
C ARG A 80 -22.60 -1.92 -4.12
N LEU A 81 -23.19 -0.76 -3.85
CA LEU A 81 -22.50 0.54 -3.94
C LEU A 81 -21.42 0.67 -2.86
N GLN A 82 -21.66 0.16 -1.66
CA GLN A 82 -20.66 0.13 -0.60
C GLN A 82 -19.45 -0.72 -1.00
N ALA A 83 -19.67 -1.90 -1.60
CA ALA A 83 -18.59 -2.73 -2.11
C ALA A 83 -17.79 -2.03 -3.23
N ALA A 84 -18.47 -1.33 -4.13
CA ALA A 84 -17.83 -0.55 -5.19
C ALA A 84 -17.04 0.66 -4.65
N LEU A 85 -17.56 1.34 -3.62
CA LEU A 85 -16.89 2.42 -2.91
C LEU A 85 -15.63 1.92 -2.21
N ASP A 86 -15.71 0.78 -1.51
CA ASP A 86 -14.56 0.17 -0.85
C ASP A 86 -13.48 -0.24 -1.86
N ALA A 87 -13.89 -0.71 -3.05
CA ALA A 87 -12.97 -1.00 -4.14
C ALA A 87 -12.28 0.26 -4.68
N GLU A 88 -13.01 1.36 -4.88
CA GLU A 88 -12.39 2.63 -5.29
C GLU A 88 -11.47 3.22 -4.24
N LYS A 89 -11.81 3.11 -2.95
CA LYS A 89 -10.92 3.53 -1.85
C LYS A 89 -9.61 2.75 -1.87
N ARG A 90 -9.67 1.43 -2.11
CA ARG A 90 -8.46 0.59 -2.31
C ARG A 90 -7.63 1.08 -3.49
N ASP A 91 -8.27 1.37 -4.60
CA ASP A 91 -7.58 1.77 -5.83
C ASP A 91 -6.97 3.19 -5.72
N LYS A 92 -7.67 4.13 -5.04
CA LYS A 92 -7.11 5.45 -4.69
C LYS A 92 -5.87 5.31 -3.81
N MET A 93 -5.96 4.46 -2.79
CA MET A 93 -4.85 4.17 -1.88
C MET A 93 -3.65 3.60 -2.66
N ARG A 94 -3.87 2.64 -3.56
CA ARG A 94 -2.85 2.09 -4.46
C ARG A 94 -2.18 3.17 -5.33
N LEU A 95 -2.96 4.07 -5.95
CA LEU A 95 -2.39 5.16 -6.76
C LEU A 95 -1.57 6.15 -5.92
N GLN A 96 -2.01 6.43 -4.68
CA GLN A 96 -1.25 7.26 -3.76
C GLN A 96 0.14 6.64 -3.48
N PHE A 97 0.23 5.31 -3.36
CA PHE A 97 1.54 4.63 -3.26
C PHE A 97 2.38 4.76 -4.50
N GLU A 98 1.80 4.58 -5.68
CA GLU A 98 2.56 4.67 -6.93
C GLU A 98 3.15 6.06 -7.12
N VAL A 99 2.40 7.11 -6.80
CA VAL A 99 2.89 8.50 -6.79
C VAL A 99 4.07 8.67 -5.83
N ILE A 100 3.94 8.19 -4.58
CA ILE A 100 5.02 8.32 -3.59
C ILE A 100 6.25 7.49 -3.99
N ARG A 101 6.05 6.29 -4.55
CA ARG A 101 7.12 5.43 -5.08
C ARG A 101 7.90 6.12 -6.19
N ILE A 102 7.21 6.77 -7.13
CA ILE A 102 7.82 7.53 -8.22
C ILE A 102 8.61 8.73 -7.66
N GLN A 103 8.02 9.48 -6.71
CA GLN A 103 8.68 10.63 -6.07
C GLN A 103 9.94 10.24 -5.28
N ASN A 104 9.97 9.04 -4.70
CA ASN A 104 11.08 8.55 -3.86
C ASN A 104 12.03 7.59 -4.59
N LYS A 105 12.03 7.54 -5.93
CA LYS A 105 13.04 6.79 -6.70
C LYS A 105 14.46 7.26 -6.31
N ARG A 106 15.26 6.33 -5.79
CA ARG A 106 16.57 6.56 -5.16
C ARG A 106 17.54 7.36 -6.07
N PRO A 107 18.40 8.23 -5.50
CA PRO A 107 19.49 8.89 -6.23
C PRO A 107 20.55 7.88 -6.73
N PRO A 108 21.38 8.25 -7.73
CA PRO A 108 22.31 7.34 -8.40
C PRO A 108 23.30 6.66 -7.45
N SER A 109 23.66 5.43 -7.79
CA SER A 109 24.41 4.41 -7.03
C SER A 109 25.79 4.82 -6.50
N ASN A 110 26.25 6.05 -6.75
CA ASN A 110 27.57 6.54 -6.33
C ASN A 110 27.52 7.46 -5.11
N PHE A 111 26.37 7.64 -4.48
CA PHE A 111 26.29 8.34 -3.19
C PHE A 111 26.54 7.35 -2.05
N LYS A 112 27.75 7.37 -1.49
CA LYS A 112 28.04 6.80 -0.16
C LYS A 112 27.34 7.66 0.90
N GLN A 113 26.03 7.54 1.00
CA GLN A 113 25.32 7.88 2.23
C GLN A 113 24.90 6.57 2.86
N GLU A 114 25.26 6.40 4.14
CA GLU A 114 24.64 5.37 4.97
C GLU A 114 23.12 5.48 4.78
N PRO A 115 22.42 4.35 4.57
CA PRO A 115 20.98 4.38 4.35
C PRO A 115 20.35 5.21 5.48
N PRO A 116 19.48 6.19 5.16
CA PRO A 116 18.85 6.97 6.21
C PRO A 116 18.23 5.99 7.20
N LYS A 117 18.42 6.26 8.49
CA LYS A 117 17.88 5.45 9.58
C LYS A 117 16.36 5.56 9.50
N ILE A 118 15.72 4.74 8.67
CA ILE A 118 14.26 4.71 8.54
C ILE A 118 13.75 4.16 9.87
N CYS A 119 13.22 5.09 10.66
CA CYS A 119 12.49 4.81 11.87
C CYS A 119 11.13 4.25 11.47
N TYR A 120 10.58 3.32 12.26
CA TYR A 120 9.21 2.81 12.11
C TYR A 120 8.13 3.91 12.17
N THR A 121 8.53 5.17 12.40
CA THR A 121 7.72 6.40 12.41
C THR A 121 7.78 7.19 11.11
N ASP A 122 8.38 6.65 10.04
CA ASP A 122 8.29 7.29 8.72
C ASP A 122 6.84 7.14 8.21
N PHE A 123 6.19 8.29 7.97
CA PHE A 123 4.83 8.36 7.43
C PHE A 123 4.67 7.52 6.15
N TYR A 124 5.72 7.45 5.31
CA TYR A 124 5.70 6.59 4.13
C TYR A 124 5.59 5.11 4.47
N TRP A 125 6.35 4.65 5.48
CA TRP A 125 6.32 3.25 5.91
C TRP A 125 4.97 2.88 6.51
N GLU A 126 4.40 3.73 7.37
CA GLU A 126 3.10 3.47 7.99
C GLU A 126 1.99 3.30 6.94
N LEU A 127 1.97 4.19 5.95
CA LEU A 127 1.10 4.10 4.79
C LEU A 127 1.34 2.78 4.02
N LEU A 128 2.58 2.52 3.61
CA LEU A 128 2.93 1.37 2.76
C LEU A 128 2.57 0.05 3.44
N ALA A 129 2.90 -0.05 4.72
CA ALA A 129 2.62 -1.22 5.52
C ALA A 129 1.10 -1.44 5.67
N ALA A 130 0.33 -0.37 5.88
CA ALA A 130 -1.13 -0.46 5.98
C ALA A 130 -1.79 -0.91 4.67
N TRP A 131 -1.39 -0.32 3.54
CA TRP A 131 -1.90 -0.73 2.23
C TRP A 131 -1.51 -2.15 1.88
N TYR A 132 -0.26 -2.54 2.10
CA TYR A 132 0.18 -3.90 1.79
C TYR A 132 -0.67 -4.95 2.53
N ARG A 133 -0.91 -4.75 3.83
CA ARG A 133 -1.78 -5.65 4.62
C ARG A 133 -3.23 -5.67 4.13
N GLN A 134 -3.72 -4.54 3.63
CA GLN A 134 -5.06 -4.44 3.04
C GLN A 134 -5.15 -5.22 1.72
N GLU A 135 -4.13 -5.16 0.86
CA GLU A 135 -4.05 -5.94 -0.39
C GLU A 135 -3.96 -7.44 -0.12
N GLN A 136 -3.28 -7.85 0.96
CA GLN A 136 -3.26 -9.26 1.40
C GLN A 136 -4.54 -9.71 2.12
N GLY A 137 -5.62 -8.92 2.07
CA GLY A 137 -6.90 -9.27 2.68
C GLY A 137 -6.83 -9.49 4.18
N TRP A 138 -5.86 -8.89 4.86
CA TRP A 138 -5.57 -9.10 6.28
C TRP A 138 -5.26 -10.55 6.67
N THR A 139 -4.77 -11.36 5.73
CA THR A 139 -4.41 -12.77 5.98
C THR A 139 -2.91 -12.91 6.15
N CYS A 140 -2.48 -13.73 7.11
CA CYS A 140 -1.06 -14.07 7.26
C CYS A 140 -0.59 -14.93 6.09
N GLU A 141 0.40 -14.45 5.33
CA GLU A 141 0.93 -15.15 4.15
C GLU A 141 1.72 -16.42 4.50
N LYS A 142 2.18 -16.57 5.74
CA LYS A 142 2.89 -17.79 6.20
C LYS A 142 1.95 -18.89 6.68
N CYS A 143 0.98 -18.54 7.53
CA CYS A 143 0.15 -19.54 8.21
C CYS A 143 -1.31 -19.57 7.77
N GLY A 144 -1.76 -18.55 7.02
CA GLY A 144 -3.12 -18.46 6.49
C GLY A 144 -4.18 -18.01 7.49
N ILE A 145 -3.82 -17.56 8.70
CA ILE A 145 -4.81 -17.02 9.65
C ILE A 145 -5.40 -15.71 9.13
N ASP A 146 -6.72 -15.62 9.08
CA ASP A 146 -7.48 -14.41 8.73
C ASP A 146 -7.57 -13.48 9.95
N LEU A 147 -7.05 -12.26 9.81
CA LEU A 147 -7.07 -11.21 10.83
C LEU A 147 -7.87 -9.98 10.39
N SER A 148 -8.77 -10.11 9.42
CA SER A 148 -9.65 -9.04 8.94
C SER A 148 -10.46 -8.36 10.06
N LYS A 149 -10.83 -9.12 11.10
CA LYS A 149 -11.50 -8.63 12.32
C LYS A 149 -10.55 -8.12 13.41
N ARG A 150 -9.25 -8.43 13.34
CA ARG A 150 -8.22 -8.02 14.31
C ARG A 150 -6.92 -7.60 13.64
N ARG A 151 -7.07 -6.63 12.74
CA ARG A 151 -6.03 -6.06 11.87
C ARG A 151 -4.74 -5.67 12.59
N TYR A 152 -4.85 -5.29 13.86
CA TYR A 152 -3.75 -4.92 14.73
C TYR A 152 -2.67 -6.00 14.87
N PHE A 153 -3.04 -7.29 14.80
CA PHE A 153 -2.09 -8.39 14.99
C PHE A 153 -1.43 -8.87 13.69
N LEU A 154 -1.69 -8.21 12.57
CA LEU A 154 -1.04 -8.46 11.30
C LEU A 154 0.00 -7.36 11.05
N HIS A 155 1.24 -7.76 10.87
CA HIS A 155 2.38 -6.87 10.70
C HIS A 155 2.93 -7.00 9.27
N THR A 156 3.57 -5.95 8.78
CA THR A 156 4.34 -6.03 7.53
C THR A 156 5.80 -6.30 7.89
N HIS A 157 6.36 -7.36 7.32
CA HIS A 157 7.73 -7.81 7.51
C HIS A 157 8.53 -7.55 6.23
N HIS A 158 9.72 -6.97 6.36
CA HIS A 158 10.70 -6.87 5.28
C HIS A 158 11.44 -8.21 5.13
N VAL A 159 11.36 -8.85 3.97
CA VAL A 159 12.02 -10.15 3.69
C VAL A 159 13.54 -10.04 3.72
N TYR A 160 14.06 -8.89 3.27
CA TYR A 160 15.48 -8.60 3.25
C TYR A 160 15.84 -7.57 4.33
N GLY A 161 16.14 -6.33 3.89
CA GLY A 161 16.46 -5.22 4.77
C GLY A 161 15.36 -4.17 4.82
N ARG A 162 15.39 -3.31 5.84
CA ARG A 162 14.38 -2.26 6.08
C ARG A 162 14.25 -1.22 4.97
N SER A 163 15.19 -1.19 4.02
CA SER A 163 15.20 -0.27 2.87
C SER A 163 14.48 -0.81 1.63
N TRP A 164 14.06 -2.08 1.63
CA TRP A 164 13.41 -2.74 0.50
C TRP A 164 11.89 -2.65 0.63
N ASN A 165 11.34 -1.55 0.13
CA ASN A 165 9.93 -1.22 0.26
C ASN A 165 9.07 -1.67 -0.94
N ASP A 166 9.65 -2.34 -1.94
CA ASP A 166 8.88 -2.91 -3.04
C ASP A 166 7.98 -4.05 -2.53
N PRO A 167 6.72 -4.17 -2.98
CA PRO A 167 5.77 -5.17 -2.47
C PRO A 167 6.26 -6.62 -2.55
N GLU A 168 7.10 -6.95 -3.52
CA GLU A 168 7.70 -8.29 -3.68
C GLU A 168 8.69 -8.66 -2.55
N TYR A 169 9.16 -7.67 -1.79
CA TYR A 169 10.09 -7.85 -0.66
C TYR A 169 9.42 -7.66 0.70
N LEU A 170 8.09 -7.59 0.72
CA LEU A 170 7.28 -7.50 1.92
C LEU A 170 6.52 -8.80 2.14
N LYS A 171 6.12 -9.04 3.39
CA LYS A 171 5.16 -10.08 3.78
C LYS A 171 4.20 -9.56 4.85
N ALA A 172 2.93 -9.93 4.79
CA ALA A 172 1.94 -9.73 5.82
C ALA A 172 1.94 -10.96 6.74
N LEU A 173 2.46 -10.80 7.95
CA LEU A 173 2.62 -11.89 8.91
C LEU A 173 1.84 -11.61 10.19
N CYS A 174 1.19 -12.62 10.75
CA CYS A 174 0.68 -12.50 12.11
C CYS A 174 1.85 -12.33 13.09
N ILE A 175 1.60 -11.73 14.25
CA ILE A 175 2.66 -11.42 15.22
C ILE A 175 3.50 -12.65 15.65
N ILE A 176 2.94 -13.86 15.57
CA ILE A 176 3.68 -15.11 15.85
C ILE A 176 4.63 -15.45 14.71
N CYS A 177 4.10 -15.58 13.50
CA CYS A 177 4.93 -15.86 12.31
C CYS A 177 5.98 -14.78 12.08
N HIS A 178 5.65 -13.53 12.43
CA HIS A 178 6.59 -12.43 12.39
C HIS A 178 7.70 -12.56 13.45
N ALA A 179 7.37 -12.99 14.68
CA ALA A 179 8.37 -13.24 15.71
C ALA A 179 9.35 -14.35 15.31
N GLU A 180 8.87 -15.39 14.63
CA GLU A 180 9.70 -16.48 14.11
C GLU A 180 10.67 -16.04 13.00
N GLU A 181 10.29 -15.05 12.18
CA GLU A 181 11.14 -14.50 11.11
C GLU A 181 12.00 -13.30 11.59
N HIS A 182 11.92 -12.93 12.87
CA HIS A 182 12.72 -11.86 13.44
C HIS A 182 14.09 -12.39 13.90
N ASN A 183 15.17 -11.65 13.65
CA ASN A 183 16.53 -12.00 14.10
C ASN A 183 16.65 -12.19 15.63
N ASN A 184 15.74 -11.59 16.40
CA ASN A 184 15.62 -11.79 17.83
C ASN A 184 14.15 -12.09 18.18
N PRO A 185 13.73 -13.37 18.17
CA PRO A 185 12.35 -13.77 18.46
C PRO A 185 11.93 -13.42 19.90
N ASP A 186 12.87 -13.51 20.86
CA ASP A 186 12.61 -13.30 22.28
C ASP A 186 12.10 -11.90 22.61
N PHE A 187 12.49 -10.90 21.83
CA PHE A 187 12.00 -9.54 21.99
C PHE A 187 10.50 -9.46 21.70
N MET A 188 10.04 -10.08 20.62
CA MET A 188 8.63 -10.04 20.22
C MET A 188 7.76 -10.98 21.05
N THR A 189 8.25 -12.17 21.41
CA THR A 189 7.48 -13.13 22.23
C THR A 189 7.16 -12.60 23.63
N LYS A 190 8.01 -11.73 24.17
CA LYS A 190 7.79 -11.06 25.48
C LYS A 190 6.88 -9.85 25.41
N SER A 191 6.52 -9.37 24.22
CA SER A 191 5.65 -8.19 24.06
C SER A 191 4.22 -8.46 24.56
N SER A 192 3.56 -7.43 25.08
CA SER A 192 2.16 -7.49 25.50
C SER A 192 1.23 -7.92 24.36
N ASP A 193 1.55 -7.49 23.13
CA ASP A 193 0.74 -7.76 21.94
C ASP A 193 0.81 -9.22 21.54
N TYR A 194 2.00 -9.81 21.61
CA TYR A 194 2.18 -11.24 21.36
C TYR A 194 1.37 -12.06 22.38
N GLN A 195 1.50 -11.73 23.66
CA GLN A 195 0.76 -12.40 24.73
C GLN A 195 -0.76 -12.21 24.61
N ARG A 196 -1.21 -11.02 24.16
CA ARG A 196 -2.62 -10.75 23.89
C ARG A 196 -3.12 -11.55 22.71
N PHE A 197 -2.33 -11.66 21.63
CA PHE A 197 -2.69 -12.41 20.44
C PHE A 197 -2.91 -13.89 20.73
N LEU A 198 -2.04 -14.49 21.55
CA LEU A 198 -2.20 -15.88 21.99
C LEU A 198 -3.56 -16.16 22.64
N ARG A 199 -4.19 -15.15 23.25
CA ARG A 199 -5.50 -15.28 23.92
C ARG A 199 -6.70 -14.94 23.03
N THR A 200 -6.47 -14.59 21.77
CA THR A 200 -7.58 -14.24 20.86
C THR A 200 -8.35 -15.49 20.41
N PRO A 201 -9.69 -15.41 20.27
CA PRO A 201 -10.49 -16.52 19.74
C PRO A 201 -10.00 -17.01 18.37
N GLU A 202 -9.63 -16.08 17.48
CA GLU A 202 -9.16 -16.35 16.13
C GLU A 202 -7.91 -17.24 16.16
N TYR A 203 -6.95 -16.93 17.04
CA TYR A 203 -5.76 -17.75 17.18
C TYR A 203 -6.06 -19.11 17.83
N GLN A 204 -6.89 -19.13 18.87
CA GLN A 204 -7.28 -20.38 19.55
C GLN A 204 -8.01 -21.34 18.60
N ASP A 205 -8.93 -20.82 17.79
CA ASP A 205 -9.67 -21.59 16.78
C ASP A 205 -8.77 -22.03 15.64
N PHE A 206 -7.86 -21.17 15.18
CA PHE A 206 -6.84 -21.52 14.19
C PHE A 206 -5.98 -22.71 14.64
N VAL A 207 -5.50 -22.69 15.89
CA VAL A 207 -4.69 -23.79 16.46
C VAL A 207 -5.50 -25.09 16.56
N LYS A 208 -6.75 -25.02 17.05
CA LYS A 208 -7.64 -26.19 17.11
C LYS A 208 -7.86 -26.80 15.72
N ASN A 209 -8.17 -25.97 14.73
CA ASN A 209 -8.43 -26.40 13.36
C ASN A 209 -7.18 -26.99 12.68
N ARG A 210 -5.98 -26.51 13.01
CA ARG A 210 -4.72 -27.13 12.54
C ARG A 210 -4.51 -28.53 13.10
N ARG A 211 -4.81 -28.75 14.39
CA ARG A 211 -4.64 -30.06 15.05
C ARG A 211 -5.61 -31.13 14.55
N ILE A 212 -6.76 -30.74 14.01
CA ILE A 212 -7.75 -31.67 13.44
C ILE A 212 -7.31 -32.16 12.04
N ARG A 213 -6.40 -31.45 11.37
CA ARG A 213 -5.93 -31.74 10.01
C ARG A 213 -4.58 -32.46 9.94
N GLN A 214 -3.99 -32.80 11.09
CA GLN A 214 -2.74 -33.59 11.21
C GLN A 214 -3.10 -34.99 11.72
#